data_AF-I1C7A6-F1
#
_entry.id   AF-I1C7A6-F1
#
_cell.length_a   1.000
_cell.length_b   1.000
_cell.length_c   1.000
_cell.angle_alpha   90.00
_cell.angle_beta   90.00
_cell.angle_gamma   90.00
#
_symmetry.space_group_name_H-M   'P 1'
#
loop_
_entity.id
_entity.type
_entity.pdbx_description
1 polymer ?
#
loop_
_entity_poly.entity_id
_entity_poly.type
_entity_poly.pdbx_seq_one_letter_code
_entity_poly.pdbx_strand_id
1 'polypeptide(L)'
;MEKLPESTSQSELLKTIQKFNEDKKIHGILVQMPLPSHIDEDCIIEAIDYQKDVDGFHPFNIGKMTKRTGRPLFLPCTPKGILHLIKSTQIEISGKRAVVIGRSDLVGTPVASLLTAEDATVTLCHSKTRDLEKIVKEADIVVVAAGQPQLVKGDWIKSGAVVIDVGMSAVPDASKKSGVRWVGDVEYEKAKEVASFITPVPGGVGPMTVAMLLENTAISAKYWLNK
;
A
#
# COMPACT_ATOMS: atom_id res chain seq x y z
N MET A 1 2.65 2.69 -22.29
CA MET A 1 2.01 3.75 -21.50
C MET A 1 1.12 4.54 -22.43
N GLU A 2 -0.19 4.50 -22.21
CA GLU A 2 -1.18 5.30 -22.96
C GLU A 2 -1.56 6.51 -22.08
N LYS A 3 -1.57 7.70 -22.66
CA LYS A 3 -1.95 8.94 -21.97
C LYS A 3 -3.25 9.43 -22.58
N LEU A 4 -4.28 9.56 -21.76
CA LEU A 4 -5.61 10.03 -22.16
C LEU A 4 -5.87 11.44 -21.62
N PRO A 5 -6.60 12.29 -22.34
CA PRO A 5 -7.02 13.60 -21.85
C PRO A 5 -7.83 13.51 -20.54
N GLU A 6 -7.75 14.53 -19.69
CA GLU A 6 -8.58 14.63 -18.48
C GLU A 6 -10.08 14.58 -18.81
N SER A 7 -10.47 15.10 -19.97
CA SER A 7 -11.86 15.09 -20.45
C SER A 7 -12.36 13.72 -20.95
N THR A 8 -11.53 12.68 -20.94
CA THR A 8 -11.93 11.33 -21.35
C THR A 8 -13.09 10.84 -20.49
N SER A 9 -14.12 10.31 -21.14
CA SER A 9 -15.28 9.74 -20.46
C SER A 9 -14.97 8.36 -19.89
N GLN A 10 -15.72 7.94 -18.87
CA GLN A 10 -15.64 6.59 -18.31
C GLN A 10 -15.82 5.50 -19.38
N SER A 11 -16.76 5.69 -20.32
CA SER A 11 -16.99 4.72 -21.40
C SER A 11 -15.78 4.57 -22.33
N GLU A 12 -15.08 5.66 -22.63
CA GLU A 12 -13.86 5.63 -23.45
C GLU A 12 -12.73 4.91 -22.71
N LEU A 13 -12.53 5.21 -21.42
CA LEU A 13 -11.52 4.53 -20.61
C LEU A 13 -11.81 3.01 -20.51
N LEU A 14 -13.06 2.61 -20.27
CA LEU A 14 -13.47 1.21 -20.24
C LEU A 14 -13.20 0.49 -21.58
N LYS A 15 -13.42 1.15 -22.71
CA LYS A 15 -13.07 0.58 -24.03
C LYS A 15 -11.57 0.37 -24.19
N THR A 16 -10.74 1.30 -23.71
CA THR A 16 -9.28 1.15 -23.72
C THR A 16 -8.85 -0.02 -22.84
N ILE A 17 -9.42 -0.17 -21.65
CA ILE A 17 -9.14 -1.30 -20.75
C ILE A 17 -9.55 -2.62 -21.40
N GLN A 18 -10.72 -2.69 -22.02
CA GLN A 18 -11.18 -3.90 -22.71
C GLN A 18 -10.21 -4.29 -23.85
N LYS A 19 -9.75 -3.32 -24.64
CA LYS A 19 -8.73 -3.54 -25.67
C LYS A 19 -7.45 -4.12 -25.07
N PHE A 20 -7.00 -3.63 -23.92
CA PHE A 20 -5.80 -4.16 -23.24
C PHE A 20 -6.02 -5.54 -22.63
N ASN A 21 -7.21 -5.83 -22.12
CA ASN A 21 -7.59 -7.16 -21.65
C ASN A 21 -7.50 -8.18 -22.78
N GLU A 22 -7.95 -7.82 -23.99
CA GLU A 22 -7.96 -8.72 -25.16
C GLU A 22 -6.59 -8.87 -25.84
N ASP A 23 -5.68 -7.89 -25.69
CA ASP A 23 -4.36 -7.94 -26.33
C ASP A 23 -3.42 -8.94 -25.64
N LYS A 24 -3.09 -10.03 -26.35
CA LYS A 24 -2.15 -11.07 -25.88
C LYS A 24 -0.71 -10.59 -25.69
N LYS A 25 -0.33 -9.44 -26.25
CA LYS A 25 0.99 -8.84 -26.06
C LYS A 25 1.10 -8.06 -24.75
N ILE A 26 -0.03 -7.72 -24.13
CA ILE A 26 -0.11 -6.99 -22.87
C ILE A 26 -0.32 -8.00 -21.74
N HIS A 27 0.67 -8.12 -20.87
CA HIS A 27 0.62 -9.02 -19.73
C HIS A 27 0.13 -8.32 -18.45
N GLY A 28 0.30 -7.00 -18.34
CA GLY A 28 -0.03 -6.25 -17.14
C GLY A 28 -0.71 -4.94 -17.47
N ILE A 29 -1.71 -4.58 -16.67
CA ILE A 29 -2.49 -3.34 -16.75
C ILE A 29 -2.47 -2.70 -15.38
N LEU A 30 -2.16 -1.40 -15.36
CA LEU A 30 -2.28 -0.52 -14.22
C LEU A 30 -2.92 0.77 -14.71
N VAL A 31 -3.88 1.29 -13.94
CA VAL A 31 -4.47 2.61 -14.15
C VAL A 31 -3.92 3.54 -13.07
N GLN A 32 -3.36 4.67 -13.48
CA GLN A 32 -2.77 5.63 -12.55
C GLN A 32 -3.88 6.38 -11.81
N MET A 33 -3.86 6.31 -10.48
CA MET A 33 -4.80 6.98 -9.59
C MET A 33 -4.20 8.25 -8.97
N PRO A 34 -5.02 9.22 -8.50
CA PRO A 34 -6.48 9.27 -8.61
C PRO A 34 -6.95 9.58 -10.04
N LEU A 35 -8.17 9.17 -10.38
CA LEU A 35 -8.82 9.53 -11.64
C LEU A 35 -9.57 10.87 -11.52
N PRO A 36 -9.88 11.52 -12.65
CA PRO A 36 -10.80 12.66 -12.67
C PRO A 36 -12.13 12.35 -11.99
N SER A 37 -12.73 13.33 -11.32
CA SER A 37 -13.90 13.14 -10.45
C SER A 37 -15.16 12.66 -11.17
N HIS A 38 -15.23 12.74 -12.50
CA HIS A 38 -16.34 12.22 -13.31
C HIS A 38 -16.20 10.75 -13.70
N ILE A 39 -15.13 10.07 -13.25
CA ILE A 39 -14.90 8.64 -13.48
C ILE A 39 -14.99 7.88 -12.15
N ASP A 40 -15.76 6.80 -12.17
CA ASP A 40 -15.87 5.86 -11.06
C ASP A 40 -14.63 4.95 -11.01
N GLU A 41 -13.80 5.15 -10.00
CA GLU A 41 -12.55 4.40 -9.79
C GLU A 41 -12.78 2.89 -9.60
N ASP A 42 -13.81 2.50 -8.85
CA ASP A 42 -14.12 1.10 -8.58
C ASP A 42 -14.54 0.38 -9.86
N CYS A 43 -15.39 1.03 -10.66
CA CYS A 43 -15.79 0.52 -11.98
C CYS A 43 -14.59 0.28 -12.90
N ILE A 44 -13.59 1.17 -12.86
CA ILE A 44 -12.37 1.05 -13.66
C ILE A 44 -11.49 -0.10 -13.18
N ILE A 45 -11.30 -0.24 -11.85
CA ILE A 45 -10.51 -1.33 -11.26
C ILE A 45 -11.14 -2.69 -11.59
N GLU A 46 -12.47 -2.81 -11.45
CA GLU A 46 -13.21 -4.04 -11.73
C GLU A 46 -13.23 -4.43 -13.22
N ALA A 47 -13.02 -3.48 -14.12
CA ALA A 47 -12.97 -3.74 -15.55
C ALA A 47 -11.65 -4.39 -16.01
N ILE A 48 -10.58 -4.32 -15.20
CA ILE A 48 -9.29 -4.93 -15.53
C ILE A 48 -9.40 -6.45 -15.34
N ASP A 49 -8.96 -7.26 -16.31
CA ASP A 49 -8.86 -8.71 -16.09
C ASP A 49 -7.96 -8.97 -14.88
N TYR A 50 -8.48 -9.67 -13.87
CA TYR A 50 -7.72 -9.99 -12.65
C TYR A 50 -6.40 -10.72 -12.93
N GLN A 51 -6.28 -11.38 -14.10
CA GLN A 51 -5.05 -12.04 -14.57
C GLN A 51 -4.00 -11.08 -15.14
N LYS A 52 -4.38 -9.82 -15.39
CA LYS A 52 -3.53 -8.72 -15.85
C LYS A 52 -3.47 -7.56 -14.87
N ASP A 53 -4.24 -7.57 -13.78
CA ASP A 53 -4.23 -6.58 -12.71
C ASP A 53 -2.93 -6.60 -11.89
N VAL A 54 -1.86 -6.04 -12.44
CA VAL A 54 -0.53 -6.06 -11.81
C VAL A 54 -0.45 -5.13 -10.59
N ASP A 55 -1.43 -4.24 -10.40
CA ASP A 55 -1.54 -3.42 -9.21
C ASP A 55 -2.27 -4.13 -8.06
N GLY A 56 -2.98 -5.23 -8.35
CA GLY A 56 -3.55 -6.16 -7.38
C GLY A 56 -4.84 -5.71 -6.71
N PHE A 57 -5.52 -4.70 -7.24
CA PHE A 57 -6.73 -4.11 -6.63
C PHE A 57 -8.04 -4.74 -7.10
N HIS A 58 -8.02 -5.57 -8.14
CA HIS A 58 -9.22 -6.24 -8.62
C HIS A 58 -9.85 -7.07 -7.47
N PRO A 59 -11.17 -6.98 -7.21
CA PRO A 59 -11.81 -7.63 -6.06
C PRO A 59 -11.56 -9.14 -5.97
N PHE A 60 -11.37 -9.82 -7.10
CA PHE A 60 -10.97 -11.24 -7.11
C PHE A 60 -9.59 -11.48 -6.47
N ASN A 61 -8.59 -10.66 -6.78
CA ASN A 61 -7.26 -10.76 -6.17
C ASN A 61 -7.33 -10.43 -4.67
N ILE A 62 -8.01 -9.34 -4.30
CA ILE A 62 -8.24 -8.96 -2.90
C ILE A 62 -8.98 -10.06 -2.13
N GLY A 63 -10.06 -10.61 -2.69
CA GLY A 63 -10.84 -11.69 -2.06
C GLY A 63 -10.03 -12.99 -1.92
N LYS A 64 -9.13 -13.29 -2.85
CA LYS A 64 -8.21 -14.42 -2.72
C LYS A 64 -7.13 -14.15 -1.67
N MET A 65 -6.61 -12.92 -1.56
CA MET A 65 -5.63 -12.52 -0.55
C MET A 65 -6.17 -12.67 0.88
N THR A 66 -7.43 -12.28 1.12
CA THR A 66 -8.03 -12.31 2.47
C THR A 66 -8.41 -13.72 2.94
N LYS A 67 -8.57 -14.68 2.02
CA LYS A 67 -8.83 -16.07 2.37
C LYS A 67 -7.54 -16.73 2.86
N ARG A 68 -7.57 -17.37 4.04
CA ARG A 68 -6.42 -18.14 4.59
C ARG A 68 -5.84 -19.18 3.63
N THR A 69 -6.70 -19.84 2.85
CA THR A 69 -6.29 -20.83 1.83
C THR A 69 -6.27 -20.26 0.40
N GLY A 70 -6.54 -18.96 0.26
CA GLY A 70 -6.55 -18.29 -1.03
C GLY A 70 -5.13 -18.08 -1.55
N ARG A 71 -5.03 -18.09 -2.87
CA ARG A 71 -3.80 -17.83 -3.61
C ARG A 71 -4.11 -16.79 -4.67
N PRO A 72 -4.01 -15.48 -4.35
CA PRO A 72 -4.18 -14.45 -5.35
C PRO A 72 -3.05 -14.54 -6.38
N LEU A 73 -3.32 -14.10 -7.61
CA LEU A 73 -2.24 -14.00 -8.59
C LEU A 73 -1.33 -12.81 -8.27
N PHE A 74 -1.93 -11.72 -7.81
CA PHE A 74 -1.23 -10.49 -7.43
C PHE A 74 -1.63 -10.04 -6.04
N LEU A 75 -0.64 -9.55 -5.29
CA LEU A 75 -0.85 -8.78 -4.06
C LEU A 75 -0.74 -7.29 -4.40
N PRO A 76 -1.47 -6.41 -3.72
CA PRO A 76 -1.36 -5.00 -4.03
C PRO A 76 0.04 -4.45 -3.74
N CYS A 77 0.57 -3.63 -4.64
CA CYS A 77 1.99 -3.30 -4.70
C CYS A 77 2.52 -2.69 -3.39
N THR A 78 1.83 -1.70 -2.84
CA THR A 78 2.22 -1.03 -1.59
C THR A 78 2.14 -1.99 -0.39
N PRO A 79 1.01 -2.68 -0.12
CA PRO A 79 0.94 -3.72 0.92
C PRO A 79 2.01 -4.81 0.80
N LYS A 80 2.28 -5.30 -0.41
CA LYS A 80 3.33 -6.30 -0.67
C LYS A 80 4.72 -5.74 -0.31
N GLY A 81 4.98 -4.48 -0.66
CA GLY A 81 6.23 -3.79 -0.36
C GLY A 81 6.43 -3.58 1.14
N ILE A 82 5.36 -3.22 1.86
CA ILE A 82 5.34 -3.10 3.33
C ILE A 82 5.69 -4.44 3.98
N LEU A 83 5.03 -5.53 3.55
CA LEU A 83 5.33 -6.86 4.07
C LEU A 83 6.80 -7.26 3.80
N HIS A 84 7.31 -6.95 2.61
CA HIS A 84 8.71 -7.21 2.26
C HIS A 84 9.68 -6.43 3.17
N LEU A 85 9.40 -5.14 3.43
CA LEU A 85 10.21 -4.31 4.33
C LEU A 85 10.24 -4.89 5.75
N ILE A 86 9.08 -5.31 6.28
CA ILE A 86 9.01 -5.94 7.61
C ILE A 86 9.84 -7.23 7.62
N LYS A 87 9.67 -8.11 6.62
CA LYS A 87 10.45 -9.36 6.53
C LYS A 87 11.95 -9.12 6.40
N SER A 88 12.37 -8.02 5.76
CA SER A 88 13.78 -7.68 5.61
C SER A 88 14.48 -7.34 6.94
N THR A 89 13.71 -6.98 7.97
CA THR A 89 14.24 -6.74 9.33
C THR A 89 14.64 -8.03 10.06
N GLN A 90 14.22 -9.20 9.54
CA GLN A 90 14.37 -10.51 10.17
C GLN A 90 13.67 -10.66 11.53
N ILE A 91 12.84 -9.69 11.92
CA ILE A 91 11.96 -9.81 13.09
C ILE A 91 10.78 -10.72 12.72
N GLU A 92 10.54 -11.72 13.56
CA GLU A 92 9.42 -12.63 13.41
C GLU A 92 8.08 -11.87 13.53
N ILE A 93 7.21 -12.04 12.54
CA ILE A 93 5.85 -11.45 12.49
C ILE A 93 4.86 -12.30 13.30
N SER A 94 5.03 -13.63 13.27
CA SER A 94 4.16 -14.58 13.95
C SER A 94 4.06 -14.30 15.45
N GLY A 95 2.83 -14.25 15.98
CA GLY A 95 2.56 -13.99 17.39
C GLY A 95 2.77 -12.53 17.84
N LYS A 96 3.26 -11.64 16.98
CA LYS A 96 3.42 -10.21 17.31
C LYS A 96 2.10 -9.46 17.30
N ARG A 97 2.06 -8.37 18.06
CA ARG A 97 0.95 -7.41 18.02
C ARG A 97 1.26 -6.38 16.94
N ALA A 98 0.47 -6.37 15.87
CA ALA A 98 0.59 -5.39 14.82
C ALA A 98 -0.56 -4.38 14.88
N VAL A 99 -0.25 -3.10 14.68
CA VAL A 99 -1.23 -2.03 14.54
C VAL A 99 -1.12 -1.44 13.15
N VAL A 100 -2.24 -1.37 12.44
CA VAL A 100 -2.35 -0.68 11.15
C VAL A 100 -3.25 0.53 11.34
N ILE A 101 -2.75 1.73 11.06
CA ILE A 101 -3.48 2.99 11.20
C ILE A 101 -3.87 3.48 9.80
N GLY A 102 -5.17 3.51 9.52
CA GLY A 102 -5.70 3.73 8.19
C GLY A 102 -6.32 2.44 7.66
N ARG A 103 -7.50 2.55 7.06
CA ARG A 103 -8.32 1.42 6.56
C ARG A 103 -8.76 1.60 5.12
N SER A 104 -7.95 2.30 4.32
CA SER A 104 -8.21 2.44 2.89
C SER A 104 -8.13 1.08 2.20
N ASP A 105 -8.88 0.94 1.11
CA ASP A 105 -8.88 -0.28 0.29
C ASP A 105 -7.53 -0.49 -0.42
N LEU A 106 -6.79 0.59 -0.68
CA LEU A 106 -5.51 0.54 -1.36
C LEU A 106 -4.33 0.08 -0.47
N VAL A 107 -4.39 0.36 0.84
CA VAL A 107 -3.25 0.13 1.74
C VAL A 107 -3.65 -0.52 3.05
N GLY A 108 -4.44 0.18 3.87
CA GLY A 108 -4.66 -0.19 5.26
C GLY A 108 -5.28 -1.58 5.43
N THR A 109 -6.41 -1.81 4.77
CA THR A 109 -7.14 -3.08 4.84
C THR A 109 -6.34 -4.25 4.26
N PRO A 110 -5.69 -4.12 3.09
CA PRO A 110 -4.77 -5.15 2.59
C PRO A 110 -3.60 -5.47 3.51
N VAL A 111 -2.92 -4.47 4.07
CA VAL A 111 -1.78 -4.70 4.99
C VAL A 111 -2.23 -5.46 6.22
N ALA A 112 -3.37 -5.08 6.82
CA ALA A 112 -3.91 -5.79 7.98
C ALA A 112 -4.19 -7.27 7.66
N SER A 113 -4.71 -7.54 6.46
CA SER A 113 -4.97 -8.91 5.99
C SER A 113 -3.68 -9.71 5.80
N LEU A 114 -2.65 -9.09 5.20
CA LEU A 114 -1.34 -9.72 5.00
C LEU A 114 -0.64 -10.03 6.32
N LEU A 115 -0.66 -9.11 7.29
CA LEU A 115 -0.07 -9.35 8.61
C LEU A 115 -0.82 -10.45 9.37
N THR A 116 -2.15 -10.53 9.22
CA THR A 116 -2.95 -11.63 9.77
C THR A 116 -2.59 -12.97 9.12
N ALA A 117 -2.31 -12.98 7.82
CA ALA A 117 -1.86 -14.18 7.10
C ALA A 117 -0.47 -14.67 7.56
N GLU A 118 0.35 -13.76 8.10
CA GLU A 118 1.66 -14.04 8.71
C GLU A 118 1.56 -14.28 10.23
N ASP A 119 0.37 -14.59 10.73
CA ASP A 119 0.09 -14.98 12.11
C ASP A 119 0.32 -13.88 13.17
N ALA A 120 0.32 -12.60 12.77
CA ALA A 120 0.26 -11.49 13.71
C ALA A 120 -1.16 -11.33 14.29
N THR A 121 -1.23 -10.87 15.54
CA THR A 121 -2.48 -10.32 16.11
C THR A 121 -2.62 -8.87 15.66
N VAL A 122 -3.57 -8.59 14.76
CA VAL A 122 -3.69 -7.28 14.11
C VAL A 122 -4.83 -6.44 14.69
N THR A 123 -4.54 -5.19 15.04
CA THR A 123 -5.55 -4.16 15.34
C THR A 123 -5.57 -3.12 14.23
N LEU A 124 -6.72 -2.99 13.54
CA LEU A 124 -6.94 -1.98 12.51
C LEU A 124 -7.56 -0.71 13.12
N CYS A 125 -6.80 0.38 13.12
CA CYS A 125 -7.19 1.68 13.63
C CYS A 125 -7.65 2.63 12.52
N HIS A 126 -8.53 3.58 12.85
CA HIS A 126 -9.08 4.57 11.94
C HIS A 126 -9.52 5.84 12.67
N SER A 127 -10.07 6.82 11.96
CA SER A 127 -10.49 8.12 12.49
C SER A 127 -11.53 8.10 13.62
N LYS A 128 -12.13 6.94 13.91
CA LYS A 128 -13.10 6.75 15.00
C LYS A 128 -12.55 5.91 16.16
N THR A 129 -11.28 5.49 16.06
CA THR A 129 -10.60 4.75 17.13
C THR A 129 -10.36 5.67 18.32
N ARG A 130 -10.77 5.21 19.50
CA ARG A 130 -10.47 5.88 20.78
C ARG A 130 -9.14 5.37 21.32
N ASP A 131 -8.47 6.21 22.11
CA ASP A 131 -7.20 5.85 22.77
C ASP A 131 -6.12 5.32 21.81
N LEU A 132 -6.02 5.93 20.62
CA LEU A 132 -5.07 5.51 19.58
C LEU A 132 -3.64 5.37 20.10
N GLU A 133 -3.18 6.31 20.93
CA GLU A 133 -1.89 6.27 21.59
C GLU A 133 -1.65 4.97 22.36
N LYS A 134 -2.62 4.53 23.18
CA LYS A 134 -2.48 3.32 24.00
C LYS A 134 -2.34 2.08 23.12
N ILE A 135 -3.12 2.03 22.03
CA ILE A 135 -3.07 0.94 21.06
C ILE A 135 -1.68 0.87 20.40
N VAL A 136 -1.13 2.00 19.99
CA VAL A 136 0.21 2.07 19.36
C VAL A 136 1.32 1.68 20.34
N LYS A 137 1.21 2.07 21.63
CA LYS A 137 2.20 1.73 22.68
C LYS A 137 2.34 0.23 22.95
N GLU A 138 1.35 -0.57 22.59
CA GLU A 138 1.36 -2.02 22.81
C GLU A 138 1.89 -2.80 21.59
N ALA A 139 2.08 -2.14 20.44
CA ALA A 139 2.39 -2.77 19.17
C ALA A 139 3.88 -3.06 18.99
N ASP A 140 4.20 -4.26 18.51
CA ASP A 140 5.53 -4.64 18.06
C ASP A 140 5.80 -4.18 16.61
N ILE A 141 4.74 -4.08 15.81
CA ILE A 141 4.76 -3.63 14.41
C ILE A 141 3.72 -2.52 14.26
N VAL A 142 4.13 -1.36 13.77
CA VAL A 142 3.25 -0.21 13.51
C VAL A 142 3.32 0.15 12.04
N VAL A 143 2.20 0.05 11.33
CA VAL A 143 2.06 0.54 9.95
C VAL A 143 1.13 1.75 9.96
N VAL A 144 1.58 2.88 9.41
CA VAL A 144 0.83 4.13 9.39
C VAL A 144 0.56 4.56 7.95
N ALA A 145 -0.71 4.57 7.57
CA ALA A 145 -1.23 4.95 6.26
C ALA A 145 -2.49 5.82 6.43
N ALA A 146 -2.37 6.86 7.24
CA ALA A 146 -3.46 7.75 7.61
C ALA A 146 -3.56 8.99 6.69
N GLY A 147 -2.47 9.35 6.00
CA GLY A 147 -2.40 10.57 5.20
C GLY A 147 -2.53 11.82 6.06
N GLN A 148 -1.97 11.79 7.26
CA GLN A 148 -2.00 12.87 8.24
C GLN A 148 -0.57 13.13 8.74
N PRO A 149 0.07 14.24 8.31
CA PRO A 149 1.47 14.51 8.60
C PRO A 149 1.76 14.44 10.10
N GLN A 150 2.72 13.60 10.48
CA GLN A 150 3.21 13.49 11.87
C GLN A 150 2.10 13.23 12.91
N LEU A 151 1.03 12.54 12.53
CA LEU A 151 -0.04 12.10 13.42
C LEU A 151 0.51 11.25 14.58
N VAL A 152 1.34 10.26 14.27
CA VAL A 152 1.90 9.33 15.25
C VAL A 152 3.16 9.92 15.87
N LYS A 153 3.12 10.10 17.19
CA LYS A 153 4.20 10.69 17.96
C LYS A 153 5.25 9.65 18.35
N GLY A 154 6.51 10.07 18.45
CA GLY A 154 7.61 9.15 18.77
C GLY A 154 7.47 8.48 20.15
N ASP A 155 6.87 9.16 21.12
CA ASP A 155 6.59 8.65 22.46
C ASP A 155 5.41 7.66 22.52
N TRP A 156 4.67 7.49 21.42
CA TRP A 156 3.65 6.45 21.27
C TRP A 156 4.27 5.11 20.86
N ILE A 157 5.47 5.13 20.29
CA ILE A 157 6.13 3.93 19.76
C ILE A 157 6.66 3.08 20.92
N LYS A 158 6.34 1.79 20.90
CA LYS A 158 6.93 0.81 21.82
C LYS A 158 8.43 0.69 21.55
N SER A 159 9.24 0.65 22.61
CA SER A 159 10.68 0.43 22.48
C SER A 159 10.96 -0.88 21.72
N GLY A 160 11.78 -0.79 20.66
CA GLY A 160 12.14 -1.92 19.81
C GLY A 160 11.11 -2.28 18.74
N ALA A 161 10.02 -1.52 18.57
CA ALA A 161 9.04 -1.77 17.52
C ALA A 161 9.59 -1.55 16.10
N VAL A 162 8.99 -2.23 15.12
CA VAL A 162 9.17 -1.95 13.69
C VAL A 162 8.11 -0.94 13.25
N VAL A 163 8.54 0.16 12.64
CA VAL A 163 7.65 1.24 12.19
C VAL A 163 7.73 1.41 10.68
N ILE A 164 6.58 1.24 10.01
CA ILE A 164 6.42 1.48 8.58
C ILE A 164 5.53 2.72 8.37
N ASP A 165 6.15 3.80 7.90
CA ASP A 165 5.50 5.05 7.54
C ASP A 165 5.22 5.08 6.04
N VAL A 166 3.93 4.97 5.69
CA VAL A 166 3.43 4.97 4.31
C VAL A 166 3.05 6.38 3.86
N GLY A 167 2.85 7.29 4.82
CA GLY A 167 2.38 8.64 4.56
C GLY A 167 3.33 9.41 3.65
N MET A 168 2.77 10.28 2.82
CA MET A 168 3.54 11.21 2.01
C MET A 168 2.78 12.53 1.89
N SER A 169 3.19 13.51 2.67
CA SER A 169 2.57 14.84 2.70
C SER A 169 3.60 15.92 2.42
N ALA A 170 3.26 16.86 1.54
CA ALA A 170 4.07 18.05 1.31
C ALA A 170 3.76 19.08 2.40
N VAL A 171 4.79 19.56 3.09
CA VAL A 171 4.68 20.66 4.05
C VAL A 171 5.58 21.81 3.64
N PRO A 172 5.17 23.08 3.81
CA PRO A 172 5.98 24.24 3.45
C PRO A 172 7.36 24.22 4.14
N ASP A 173 8.41 24.50 3.37
CA ASP A 173 9.79 24.60 3.85
C ASP A 173 10.59 25.56 2.95
N ALA A 174 10.81 26.77 3.44
CA ALA A 174 11.54 27.82 2.73
C ALA A 174 13.03 27.49 2.52
N SER A 175 13.58 26.51 3.25
CA SER A 175 14.97 26.07 3.06
C SER A 175 15.16 25.17 1.83
N LYS A 176 14.06 24.63 1.26
CA LYS A 176 14.09 23.77 0.07
C LYS A 176 13.83 24.58 -1.19
N LYS A 177 14.54 24.27 -2.28
CA LYS A 177 14.32 24.89 -3.59
C LYS A 177 12.88 24.74 -4.10
N SER A 178 12.22 23.64 -3.75
CA SER A 178 10.82 23.37 -4.08
C SER A 178 9.81 24.15 -3.23
N GLY A 179 10.26 24.86 -2.17
CA GLY A 179 9.39 25.49 -1.18
C GLY A 179 8.66 24.51 -0.26
N VAL A 180 8.91 23.20 -0.41
CA VAL A 180 8.26 22.13 0.36
C VAL A 180 9.24 21.04 0.73
N ARG A 181 9.01 20.41 1.89
CA ARG A 181 9.61 19.14 2.29
C ARG A 181 8.53 18.07 2.37
N TRP A 182 8.90 16.83 2.07
CA TRP A 182 8.01 15.68 2.21
C TRP A 182 8.19 15.07 3.59
N VAL A 183 7.07 14.77 4.26
CA VAL A 183 7.04 14.12 5.57
C VAL A 183 6.02 13.00 5.55
N GLY A 184 6.24 12.00 6.39
CA GLY A 184 5.28 10.92 6.59
C GLY A 184 4.28 11.21 7.69
N ASP A 185 3.53 10.18 8.06
CA ASP A 185 2.51 10.23 9.10
C ASP A 185 3.11 10.07 10.51
N VAL A 186 4.41 9.77 10.63
CA VAL A 186 5.13 9.58 11.90
C VAL A 186 6.10 10.74 12.18
N GLU A 187 6.25 11.13 13.45
CA GLU A 187 7.35 11.99 13.91
C GLU A 187 8.71 11.25 13.85
N TYR A 188 9.22 11.09 12.62
CA TYR A 188 10.40 10.27 12.29
C TYR A 188 11.60 10.50 13.22
N GLU A 189 11.98 11.77 13.45
CA GLU A 189 13.16 12.11 14.25
C GLU A 189 13.07 11.64 15.71
N LYS A 190 11.88 11.56 16.29
CA LYS A 190 11.70 11.01 17.64
C LYS A 190 11.50 9.50 17.61
N ALA A 191 10.73 9.01 16.63
CA ALA A 191 10.42 7.59 16.51
C ALA A 191 11.67 6.74 16.22
N LYS A 192 12.64 7.26 15.46
CA LYS A 192 13.91 6.57 15.14
C LYS A 192 14.78 6.28 16.37
N GLU A 193 14.64 7.06 17.44
CA GLU A 193 15.40 6.86 18.69
C GLU A 193 14.81 5.73 19.55
N VAL A 194 13.58 5.28 19.24
CA VAL A 194 12.81 4.31 20.04
C VAL A 194 12.58 3.00 19.27
N ALA A 195 12.27 3.10 17.98
CA ALA A 195 12.04 1.96 17.10
C ALA A 195 13.34 1.18 16.84
N SER A 196 13.24 -0.14 16.68
CA SER A 196 14.37 -0.95 16.21
C SER A 196 14.61 -0.76 14.70
N PHE A 197 13.52 -0.57 13.95
CA PHE A 197 13.52 -0.27 12.53
C PHE A 197 12.46 0.76 12.23
N ILE A 198 12.77 1.72 11.36
CA ILE A 198 11.82 2.71 10.88
C ILE A 198 12.08 3.05 9.42
N THR A 199 11.02 3.19 8.62
CA THR A 199 11.14 3.64 7.23
C THR A 199 11.18 5.17 7.15
N PRO A 200 12.12 5.78 6.41
CA PRO A 200 12.13 7.22 6.18
C PRO A 200 11.07 7.63 5.14
N VAL A 201 10.64 8.89 5.22
CA VAL A 201 9.85 9.54 4.19
C VAL A 201 10.54 10.83 3.75
N PRO A 202 10.95 10.96 2.47
CA PRO A 202 10.89 9.95 1.40
C PRO A 202 11.95 8.84 1.56
N GLY A 203 11.85 7.79 0.75
CA GLY A 203 12.88 6.73 0.62
C GLY A 203 12.54 5.38 1.24
N GLY A 204 11.43 5.28 1.97
CA GLY A 204 10.93 4.03 2.55
C GLY A 204 10.01 3.25 1.60
N VAL A 205 8.69 3.41 1.78
CA VAL A 205 7.68 2.57 1.11
C VAL A 205 7.55 2.86 -0.39
N GLY A 206 7.65 4.12 -0.81
CA GLY A 206 7.43 4.53 -2.22
C GLY A 206 8.27 3.75 -3.25
N PRO A 207 9.60 3.64 -3.10
CA PRO A 207 10.43 2.83 -3.99
C PRO A 207 10.02 1.35 -4.04
N MET A 208 9.52 0.80 -2.93
CA MET A 208 9.06 -0.60 -2.88
C MET A 208 7.80 -0.80 -3.71
N THR A 209 6.87 0.16 -3.75
CA THR A 209 5.67 0.07 -4.59
C THR A 209 6.03 -0.16 -6.06
N VAL A 210 7.02 0.57 -6.58
CA VAL A 210 7.50 0.39 -7.96
C VAL A 210 8.17 -0.97 -8.16
N ALA A 211 9.00 -1.40 -7.21
CA ALA A 211 9.64 -2.70 -7.28
C ALA A 211 8.62 -3.86 -7.30
N MET A 212 7.59 -3.78 -6.46
CA MET A 212 6.52 -4.79 -6.39
C MET A 212 5.65 -4.79 -7.65
N LEU A 213 5.41 -3.64 -8.27
CA LEU A 213 4.73 -3.56 -9.57
C LEU A 213 5.51 -4.30 -10.67
N LEU A 214 6.82 -4.09 -10.73
CA LEU A 214 7.68 -4.79 -11.71
C LEU A 214 7.70 -6.30 -11.44
N GLU A 215 7.73 -6.71 -10.18
CA GLU A 215 7.65 -8.11 -9.79
C GLU A 215 6.31 -8.74 -10.18
N ASN A 216 5.19 -8.08 -9.90
CA ASN A 216 3.86 -8.52 -10.32
C ASN A 216 3.75 -8.60 -11.84
N THR A 217 4.33 -7.64 -12.56
CA THR A 217 4.40 -7.68 -14.03
C THR A 217 5.18 -8.88 -14.54
N ALA A 218 6.31 -9.22 -13.91
CA ALA A 218 7.09 -10.41 -14.25
C ALA A 218 6.34 -11.72 -13.92
N ILE A 219 5.59 -11.76 -12.81
CA ILE A 219 4.69 -12.88 -12.47
C ILE A 219 3.63 -13.04 -13.55
N SER A 220 3.00 -11.94 -13.98
CA SER A 220 1.98 -11.98 -15.03
C SER A 220 2.53 -12.49 -16.36
N ALA A 221 3.67 -11.97 -16.80
CA ALA A 221 4.31 -12.42 -18.03
C ALA A 221 4.61 -13.94 -18.00
N LYS A 222 5.12 -14.46 -16.87
CA LYS A 222 5.33 -15.90 -16.69
C LYS A 222 4.03 -16.70 -16.68
N TYR A 223 2.97 -16.16 -16.06
CA TYR A 223 1.65 -16.79 -16.06
C TYR A 223 1.12 -16.98 -17.49
N TRP A 224 1.22 -15.95 -18.32
CA TRP A 224 0.76 -15.98 -19.72
C TRP A 224 1.65 -16.81 -20.64
N LEU A 225 2.95 -16.95 -20.36
CA LEU A 225 3.84 -17.83 -21.14
C LEU A 225 3.58 -19.32 -20.92
N ASN A 226 3.07 -19.69 -19.74
CA ASN A 226 2.82 -21.09 -19.37
C ASN A 226 1.37 -21.55 -19.63
N LYS A 227 0.55 -20.70 -20.26
CA LYS A 227 -0.87 -20.92 -20.51
C LYS A 227 -1.11 -21.17 -22.00
#